data_AF-A0A7W0ZHR8-F1
#
_entry.id   AF-A0A7W0ZHR8-F1
#
_cell.length_a   1.000
_cell.length_b   1.000
_cell.length_c   1.000
_cell.angle_alpha   90.00
_cell.angle_beta   90.00
_cell.angle_gamma   90.00
#
_symmetry.space_group_name_H-M   'P 1'
#
loop_
_entity.id
_entity.type
_entity.pdbx_description
1 polymer ?
#
loop_
_entity_poly.entity_id
_entity_poly.type
_entity_poly.pdbx_seq_one_letter_code
_entity_poly.pdbx_strand_id
1 'polypeptide(L)'
;MLAAGALACAGVVGLPPAAQAQAQAPAAEQPAEPEAAAPAHVTKVTSVRPARRKVVRKRFKPAARPGPRGVRRIIHLEARRWNISPSSLSRRVACESNYRWYAGNGAYQGLLQFASSTFYRGLSSIRSREVKFVRERKRMVHGERIVQYSDGSLTVGRGVKRRQKVVTVYSGTLPRNPSVTHGWTQLRIGSQAIRGLSAVGSGEWACPA
;
A
#
# COMPACT_ATOMS: atom_id res chain seq x y z
N MET A 1 -18.38 -34.68 -47.84
CA MET A 1 -17.31 -35.57 -48.35
C MET A 1 -16.53 -36.03 -47.13
N LEU A 2 -16.78 -37.26 -46.67
CA LEU A 2 -15.97 -38.46 -46.96
C LEU A 2 -14.54 -38.28 -46.42
N ALA A 3 -13.98 -39.13 -45.56
CA ALA A 3 -14.39 -40.44 -45.07
C ALA A 3 -13.50 -40.80 -43.86
N ALA A 4 -14.01 -41.75 -43.07
CA ALA A 4 -13.24 -42.58 -42.17
C ALA A 4 -12.40 -43.61 -42.94
N GLY A 5 -11.41 -44.22 -42.28
CA GLY A 5 -10.74 -45.45 -42.72
C GLY A 5 -9.53 -45.69 -41.81
N ALA A 6 -9.57 -46.65 -40.87
CA ALA A 6 -9.48 -48.12 -40.99
C ALA A 6 -8.02 -48.57 -40.70
N LEU A 7 -7.69 -49.33 -39.66
CA LEU A 7 -7.94 -50.75 -39.28
C LEU A 7 -6.89 -51.76 -39.83
N ALA A 8 -6.51 -52.70 -38.94
CA ALA A 8 -5.86 -54.01 -39.13
C ALA A 8 -4.30 -54.02 -39.23
N CYS A 9 -3.53 -55.02 -38.77
CA CYS A 9 -3.70 -56.46 -38.52
C CYS A 9 -2.85 -56.88 -37.29
N ALA A 10 -3.30 -57.74 -36.37
CA ALA A 10 -3.36 -59.22 -36.40
C ALA A 10 -2.00 -59.94 -36.54
N GLY A 11 -1.66 -60.75 -35.52
CA GLY A 11 -0.57 -61.72 -35.53
C GLY A 11 -0.71 -62.69 -34.34
N VAL A 12 -1.25 -63.88 -34.60
CA VAL A 12 -1.46 -64.99 -33.65
C VAL A 12 -0.43 -66.07 -33.91
N VAL A 13 0.29 -66.52 -32.89
CA VAL A 13 0.97 -67.84 -32.76
C VAL A 13 1.23 -68.03 -31.26
N GLY A 14 1.05 -69.13 -30.54
CA GLY A 14 0.58 -70.50 -30.70
C GLY A 14 0.88 -71.21 -29.35
N LEU A 15 -0.07 -71.95 -28.78
CA LEU A 15 0.14 -72.89 -27.64
C LEU A 15 0.63 -74.25 -28.18
N PRO A 16 1.25 -75.20 -27.41
CA PRO A 16 0.83 -75.68 -26.06
C PRO A 16 2.02 -76.22 -25.17
N PRO A 17 1.88 -77.19 -24.22
CA PRO A 17 1.11 -77.21 -22.96
C PRO A 17 1.91 -77.60 -21.68
N ALA A 18 1.24 -77.42 -20.52
CA ALA A 18 1.27 -78.19 -19.26
C ALA A 18 2.57 -78.35 -18.41
N ALA A 19 2.52 -77.82 -17.18
CA ALA A 19 2.90 -78.55 -15.96
C ALA A 19 2.30 -77.87 -14.72
N GLN A 20 1.56 -78.64 -13.93
CA GLN A 20 0.99 -78.24 -12.64
C GLN A 20 2.11 -78.08 -11.60
N ALA A 21 2.09 -76.97 -10.87
CA ALA A 21 2.69 -76.88 -9.54
C ALA A 21 1.69 -76.15 -8.64
N GLN A 22 1.04 -76.91 -7.75
CA GLN A 22 0.28 -76.38 -6.64
C GLN A 22 1.25 -75.69 -5.67
N ALA A 23 1.14 -74.38 -5.53
CA ALA A 23 1.69 -73.67 -4.38
C ALA A 23 0.51 -73.20 -3.52
N GLN A 24 0.34 -73.87 -2.37
CA GLN A 24 -0.55 -73.42 -1.30
C GLN A 24 -0.05 -72.07 -0.79
N ALA A 25 -0.83 -71.01 -0.98
CA ALA A 25 -0.60 -69.73 -0.33
C ALA A 25 -1.10 -69.79 1.12
N PRO A 26 -0.33 -69.30 2.10
CA PRO A 26 -0.77 -69.22 3.49
C PRO A 26 -1.90 -68.20 3.64
N ALA A 27 -2.75 -68.46 4.63
CA ALA A 27 -3.92 -67.66 4.97
C ALA A 27 -3.59 -66.16 5.09
N ALA A 28 -4.44 -65.34 4.49
CA ALA A 28 -4.41 -63.90 4.61
C ALA A 28 -4.58 -63.49 6.08
N GLU A 29 -3.50 -63.01 6.68
CA GLU A 29 -3.52 -62.29 7.94
C GLU A 29 -4.32 -61.00 7.73
N GLN A 30 -5.48 -60.90 8.39
CA GLN A 30 -6.27 -59.67 8.41
C GLN A 30 -5.40 -58.57 9.03
N PRO A 31 -5.25 -57.39 8.39
CA PRO A 31 -4.58 -56.27 9.02
C PRO A 31 -5.38 -55.91 10.27
N ALA A 32 -4.73 -55.97 11.43
CA ALA A 32 -5.28 -55.42 12.66
C ALA A 32 -5.76 -53.98 12.40
N GLU A 33 -7.03 -53.71 12.70
CA GLU A 33 -7.54 -52.35 12.71
C GLU A 33 -6.60 -51.49 13.57
N PRO A 34 -6.12 -50.34 13.08
CA PRO A 34 -5.33 -49.46 13.92
C PRO A 34 -6.22 -49.01 15.07
N GLU A 35 -5.87 -49.46 16.27
CA GLU A 35 -6.46 -49.02 17.53
C GLU A 35 -6.56 -47.50 17.51
N ALA A 36 -7.80 -46.99 17.47
CA ALA A 36 -8.06 -45.57 17.27
C ALA A 36 -7.39 -44.79 18.40
N ALA A 37 -6.28 -44.11 18.08
CA ALA A 37 -5.56 -43.28 19.03
C ALA A 37 -6.56 -42.35 19.74
N ALA A 38 -6.54 -42.37 21.08
CA ALA A 38 -7.48 -41.62 21.89
C ALA A 38 -7.59 -40.16 21.40
N PRO A 39 -8.81 -39.59 21.27
CA PRO A 39 -8.99 -38.26 20.71
C PRO A 39 -8.20 -37.25 21.53
N ALA A 40 -7.32 -36.49 20.86
CA ALA A 40 -6.50 -35.47 21.51
C ALA A 40 -7.41 -34.45 22.22
N HIS A 41 -7.21 -34.29 23.53
CA HIS A 41 -8.03 -33.36 24.33
C HIS A 41 -7.35 -32.00 24.44
N VAL A 42 -8.16 -30.96 24.63
CA VAL A 42 -7.66 -29.59 24.76
C VAL A 42 -6.98 -29.41 26.11
N THR A 43 -5.70 -29.06 26.09
CA THR A 43 -4.91 -28.79 27.30
C THR A 43 -4.88 -27.32 27.66
N LYS A 44 -4.85 -26.42 26.67
CA LYS A 44 -4.77 -24.98 26.92
C LYS A 44 -5.39 -24.14 25.81
N VAL A 45 -6.05 -23.04 26.21
CA VAL A 45 -6.55 -22.02 25.28
C VAL A 45 -5.93 -20.68 25.61
N THR A 46 -5.18 -20.11 24.67
CA THR A 46 -4.55 -18.79 24.81
C THR A 46 -5.17 -17.80 23.84
N SER A 47 -5.49 -16.59 24.32
CA SER A 47 -6.03 -15.52 23.48
C SER A 47 -5.02 -14.37 23.32
N VAL A 48 -4.50 -14.18 22.10
CA VAL A 48 -3.58 -13.10 21.77
C VAL A 48 -4.35 -11.88 21.27
N ARG A 49 -4.21 -10.76 21.98
CA ARG A 49 -4.93 -9.52 21.66
C ARG A 49 -4.11 -8.65 20.70
N PRO A 50 -4.71 -8.11 19.62
CA PRO A 50 -3.99 -7.24 18.72
C PRO A 50 -3.72 -5.89 19.41
N ALA A 51 -2.60 -5.26 19.05
CA ALA A 51 -2.21 -3.95 19.57
C ALA A 51 -3.30 -2.89 19.30
N ARG A 52 -3.55 -1.99 20.27
CA ARG A 52 -4.51 -0.88 20.11
C ARG A 52 -4.09 0.10 19.00
N ARG A 53 -2.77 0.28 18.82
CA ARG A 53 -2.18 1.20 17.84
C ARG A 53 -1.13 0.46 17.02
N LYS A 54 -1.19 0.60 15.70
CA LYS A 54 -0.16 0.14 14.76
C LYS A 54 0.39 1.34 14.01
N VAL A 55 1.70 1.58 14.10
CA VAL A 55 2.37 2.63 13.32
C VAL A 55 3.00 1.98 12.08
N VAL A 56 2.70 2.52 10.91
CA VAL A 56 3.27 2.08 9.63
C VAL A 56 4.00 3.26 9.02
N ARG A 57 5.29 3.09 8.72
CA ARG A 57 6.07 4.11 8.02
C ARG A 57 6.08 3.77 6.53
N LYS A 58 5.69 4.73 5.69
CA LYS A 58 5.69 4.59 4.23
C LYS A 58 6.48 5.72 3.60
N ARG A 59 7.21 5.41 2.52
CA ARG A 59 7.79 6.46 1.68
C ARG A 59 6.67 7.18 0.95
N PHE A 60 6.80 8.50 0.88
CA PHE A 60 5.90 9.36 0.15
C PHE A 60 6.11 9.12 -1.35
N LYS A 61 5.07 8.62 -2.02
CA LYS A 61 4.98 8.59 -3.47
C LYS A 61 3.96 9.66 -3.86
N PRO A 62 4.38 10.91 -4.17
CA PRO A 62 3.44 11.89 -4.71
C PRO A 62 2.81 11.30 -5.97
N ALA A 63 1.52 11.53 -6.17
CA ALA A 63 0.95 11.32 -7.49
C ALA A 63 1.74 12.20 -8.48
N ALA A 64 2.17 11.62 -9.60
CA ALA A 64 2.95 12.36 -10.59
C ALA A 64 2.15 13.54 -11.17
N ARG A 65 0.83 13.36 -11.33
CA ARG A 65 -0.10 14.37 -11.83
C ARG A 65 -1.38 14.38 -10.98
N PRO A 66 -1.38 14.99 -9.79
CA PRO A 66 -2.59 15.05 -8.98
C PRO A 66 -3.65 15.91 -9.67
N GLY A 67 -4.88 15.42 -9.76
CA GLY A 67 -6.02 16.26 -10.15
C GLY A 67 -6.34 17.33 -9.10
N PRO A 68 -7.28 18.26 -9.38
CA PRO A 68 -7.58 19.41 -8.49
C PRO A 68 -7.88 19.02 -7.03
N ARG A 69 -8.65 17.95 -6.81
CA ARG A 69 -8.92 17.41 -5.46
C ARG A 69 -7.66 16.90 -4.75
N GLY A 70 -6.69 16.41 -5.50
CA GLY A 70 -5.38 16.01 -4.99
C GLY A 70 -4.55 17.22 -4.58
N VAL A 71 -4.51 18.25 -5.43
CA VAL A 71 -3.82 19.52 -5.15
C VAL A 71 -4.36 20.18 -3.88
N ARG A 72 -5.69 20.27 -3.71
CA ARG A 72 -6.31 20.79 -2.49
C ARG A 72 -5.84 20.04 -1.25
N ARG A 73 -5.75 18.71 -1.28
CA ARG A 73 -5.22 17.93 -0.14
C ARG A 73 -3.77 18.28 0.17
N ILE A 74 -2.94 18.45 -0.86
CA ILE A 74 -1.54 18.84 -0.69
C ILE A 74 -1.43 20.22 -0.06
N ILE A 75 -2.25 21.18 -0.51
CA ILE A 75 -2.35 22.52 0.09
C ILE A 75 -2.69 22.42 1.57
N HIS A 76 -3.67 21.61 1.96
CA HIS A 76 -4.02 21.44 3.37
C HIS A 76 -2.88 20.87 4.21
N LEU A 77 -2.09 19.94 3.64
CA LEU A 77 -0.94 19.37 4.32
C LEU A 77 0.18 20.39 4.54
N GLU A 78 0.49 21.20 3.52
CA GLU A 78 1.48 22.27 3.64
C GLU A 78 0.99 23.39 4.57
N ALA A 79 -0.27 23.81 4.44
CA ALA A 79 -0.86 24.83 5.29
C ALA A 79 -0.81 24.44 6.78
N ARG A 80 -1.16 23.18 7.09
CA ARG A 80 -1.07 22.64 8.45
C ARG A 80 0.37 22.61 8.98
N ARG A 81 1.34 22.29 8.12
CA ARG A 81 2.75 22.27 8.50
C ARG A 81 3.25 23.67 8.89
N TRP A 82 2.84 24.68 8.13
CA TRP A 82 3.30 26.04 8.33
C TRP A 82 2.40 26.85 9.25
N ASN A 83 1.31 26.28 9.78
CA ASN A 83 0.33 26.98 10.61
C ASN A 83 -0.26 28.21 9.91
N ILE A 84 -0.61 28.07 8.62
CA ILE A 84 -1.30 29.09 7.84
C ILE A 84 -2.70 28.60 7.49
N SER A 85 -3.59 29.53 7.15
CA SER A 85 -4.93 29.15 6.68
C SER A 85 -4.84 28.38 5.34
N PRO A 86 -5.44 27.17 5.25
CA PRO A 86 -5.53 26.45 3.98
C PRO A 86 -6.29 27.22 2.91
N SER A 87 -7.24 28.08 3.30
CA SER A 87 -8.02 28.89 2.35
C SER A 87 -7.14 29.90 1.64
N SER A 88 -6.17 30.50 2.33
CA SER A 88 -5.28 31.51 1.74
C SER A 88 -4.46 30.96 0.58
N LEU A 89 -3.80 29.82 0.80
CA LEU A 89 -3.05 29.16 -0.27
C LEU A 89 -3.99 28.59 -1.36
N SER A 90 -5.20 28.16 -0.97
CA SER A 90 -6.18 27.62 -1.92
C SER A 90 -6.76 28.67 -2.87
N ARG A 91 -7.05 29.89 -2.38
CA ARG A 91 -7.54 31.01 -3.20
C ARG A 91 -6.50 31.41 -4.24
N ARG A 92 -5.26 31.55 -3.80
CA ARG A 92 -4.13 31.83 -4.68
C ARG A 92 -3.97 30.78 -5.77
N VAL A 93 -3.86 29.50 -5.42
CA VAL A 93 -3.70 28.43 -6.41
C VAL A 93 -4.91 28.33 -7.36
N ALA A 94 -6.12 28.64 -6.87
CA ALA A 94 -7.31 28.69 -7.72
C ALA A 94 -7.22 29.82 -8.76
N CYS A 95 -6.80 31.01 -8.34
CA CYS A 95 -6.67 32.18 -9.21
C CYS A 95 -5.49 32.03 -10.20
N GLU A 96 -4.33 31.57 -9.72
CA GLU A 96 -3.11 31.48 -10.54
C GLU A 96 -3.17 30.37 -11.60
N SER A 97 -3.62 29.17 -11.22
CA SER A 97 -3.54 28.00 -12.10
C SER A 97 -4.83 27.20 -12.20
N ASN A 98 -5.89 27.60 -11.49
CA ASN A 98 -7.10 26.79 -11.32
C ASN A 98 -6.76 25.34 -10.90
N TYR A 99 -5.83 25.19 -9.96
CA TYR A 99 -5.32 23.90 -9.47
C TYR A 99 -4.66 23.00 -10.54
N ARG A 100 -4.24 23.56 -11.69
CA ARG A 100 -3.50 22.82 -12.71
C ARG A 100 -2.05 22.64 -12.27
N TRP A 101 -1.68 21.39 -12.02
CA TRP A 101 -0.35 21.03 -11.49
C TRP A 101 0.82 21.47 -12.39
N TYR A 102 0.60 21.51 -13.70
CA TYR A 102 1.55 21.97 -14.72
C TYR A 102 0.92 23.08 -15.58
N ALA A 103 0.46 24.16 -14.94
CA ALA A 103 0.05 25.34 -15.69
C ALA A 103 1.26 26.09 -16.27
N GLY A 104 1.06 26.80 -17.38
CA GLY A 104 2.08 27.66 -17.98
C GLY A 104 1.41 28.85 -18.63
N ASN A 105 2.01 30.02 -18.43
CA ASN A 105 1.59 31.30 -18.99
C ASN A 105 2.85 32.11 -19.35
N GLY A 106 3.49 31.77 -20.46
CA GLY A 106 4.76 32.37 -20.88
C GLY A 106 5.88 32.19 -19.84
N ALA A 107 6.34 33.29 -19.26
CA ALA A 107 7.40 33.29 -18.25
C ALA A 107 7.00 32.68 -16.90
N TYR A 108 5.70 32.46 -16.66
CA TYR A 108 5.16 31.96 -15.39
C TYR A 108 4.74 30.48 -15.50
N GLN A 109 5.15 29.67 -14.52
CA GLN A 109 4.98 28.22 -14.59
C GLN A 109 4.49 27.60 -13.28
N GLY A 110 3.79 26.47 -13.40
CA GLY A 110 3.30 25.61 -12.32
C GLY A 110 2.08 26.13 -11.56
N LEU A 111 1.78 25.50 -10.43
CA LEU A 111 0.61 25.77 -9.59
C LEU A 111 0.46 27.21 -9.11
N LEU A 112 1.57 27.87 -8.80
CA LEU A 112 1.60 29.23 -8.29
C LEU A 112 2.11 30.23 -9.33
N GLN A 113 2.20 29.82 -10.60
CA GLN A 113 2.63 30.67 -11.71
C GLN A 113 3.90 31.46 -11.37
N PHE A 114 4.95 30.76 -10.92
CA PHE A 114 6.21 31.42 -10.61
C PHE A 114 6.99 31.77 -11.87
N ALA A 115 7.55 32.97 -11.91
CA ALA A 115 8.72 33.26 -12.73
C ALA A 115 9.95 32.53 -12.16
N SER A 116 10.90 32.16 -13.02
CA SER A 116 12.11 31.42 -12.61
C SER A 116 12.90 32.14 -11.51
N SER A 117 13.11 33.45 -11.63
CA SER A 117 13.83 34.26 -10.65
C SER A 117 13.18 34.21 -9.27
N THR A 118 11.87 34.41 -9.20
CA THR A 118 11.08 34.35 -7.96
C THR A 118 11.10 32.95 -7.35
N PHE A 119 11.01 31.90 -8.17
CA PHE A 119 11.08 30.53 -7.69
C PHE A 119 12.42 30.22 -7.02
N TYR A 120 13.54 30.53 -7.67
CA TYR A 120 14.87 30.22 -7.12
C TYR A 120 15.23 31.08 -5.91
N ARG A 121 14.77 32.34 -5.87
CA ARG A 121 14.87 33.16 -4.66
C ARG A 121 14.08 32.54 -3.50
N GLY A 122 12.83 32.13 -3.74
CA GLY A 122 12.03 31.47 -2.71
C GLY A 122 12.58 30.10 -2.28
N LEU A 123 13.20 29.36 -3.20
CA LEU A 123 13.83 28.07 -2.92
C LEU A 123 14.91 28.18 -1.84
N SER A 124 15.68 29.28 -1.85
CA SER A 124 16.72 29.55 -0.83
C SER A 124 16.18 29.59 0.60
N SER A 125 14.88 29.88 0.77
CA SER A 125 14.22 29.94 2.09
C SER A 125 13.77 28.59 2.62
N ILE A 126 13.85 27.53 1.81
CA ILE A 126 13.45 26.18 2.21
C ILE A 126 14.57 25.53 3.03
N ARG A 127 14.55 25.74 4.35
CA ARG A 127 15.50 25.12 5.29
C ARG A 127 15.37 23.59 5.39
N SER A 128 14.17 23.06 5.23
CA SER A 128 13.90 21.62 5.31
C SER A 128 13.16 21.12 4.09
N ARG A 129 13.80 20.20 3.36
CA ARG A 129 13.24 19.50 2.20
C ARG A 129 12.35 18.32 2.60
N GLU A 130 12.29 17.96 3.87
CA GLU A 130 11.43 16.85 4.28
C GLU A 130 9.95 17.18 4.04
N VAL A 131 9.17 16.17 3.68
CA VAL A 131 7.71 16.19 3.61
C VAL A 131 7.22 15.04 4.48
N LYS A 132 6.45 15.36 5.53
CA LYS A 132 5.91 14.37 6.45
C LYS A 132 4.42 14.64 6.66
N PHE A 133 3.58 13.62 6.51
CA PHE A 133 2.18 13.71 6.90
C PHE A 133 1.68 12.39 7.47
N VAL A 134 0.72 12.51 8.37
CA VAL A 134 0.16 11.38 9.12
C VAL A 134 -1.26 11.13 8.64
N ARG A 135 -1.55 9.88 8.28
CA ARG A 135 -2.91 9.41 7.99
C ARG A 135 -3.33 8.43 9.06
N GLU A 136 -4.45 8.69 9.70
CA GLU A 136 -5.02 7.79 10.69
C GLU A 136 -6.22 7.04 10.10
N ARG A 137 -6.32 5.75 10.38
CA ARG A 137 -7.48 4.92 10.04
C ARG A 137 -7.80 4.00 11.21
N LYS A 138 -9.09 3.87 11.54
CA LYS A 138 -9.57 2.84 12.48
C LYS A 138 -9.96 1.60 11.67
N ARG A 139 -9.57 0.40 12.12
CA ARG A 139 -10.00 -0.87 11.55
C ARG A 139 -10.33 -1.86 12.67
N MET A 140 -11.21 -2.81 12.39
CA MET A 140 -11.44 -3.96 13.27
C MET A 140 -10.45 -5.06 12.91
N VAL A 141 -9.82 -5.66 13.91
CA VAL A 141 -8.86 -6.76 13.74
C VAL A 141 -9.24 -7.87 14.72
N HIS A 142 -9.28 -9.11 14.24
CA HIS A 142 -9.46 -10.26 15.10
C HIS A 142 -8.18 -10.50 15.92
N GLY A 143 -8.33 -10.80 17.21
CA GLY A 143 -7.26 -11.48 17.94
C GLY A 143 -7.08 -12.91 17.45
N GLU A 144 -6.06 -13.57 17.95
CA GLU A 144 -5.79 -14.98 17.68
C GLU A 144 -6.20 -15.79 18.90
N ARG A 145 -6.87 -16.91 18.66
CA ARG A 145 -7.15 -17.93 19.67
C ARG A 145 -6.28 -19.13 19.33
N ILE A 146 -5.35 -19.45 20.20
CA ILE A 146 -4.44 -20.59 20.05
C ILE A 146 -4.94 -21.68 20.99
N VAL A 147 -5.27 -22.84 20.43
CA VAL A 147 -5.68 -24.03 21.18
C VAL A 147 -4.53 -25.04 21.11
N GLN A 148 -4.11 -25.50 22.26
CA GLN A 148 -3.10 -26.54 22.43
C GLN A 148 -3.78 -27.83 22.87
N TYR A 149 -3.37 -28.94 22.27
CA TYR A 149 -3.89 -30.27 22.56
C TYR A 149 -2.84 -31.11 23.30
N SER A 150 -3.29 -32.25 23.85
CA SER A 150 -2.47 -33.16 24.65
C SER A 150 -1.37 -33.87 23.85
N ASP A 151 -1.57 -34.01 22.54
CA ASP A 151 -0.60 -34.57 21.59
C ASP A 151 0.49 -33.56 21.18
N GLY A 152 0.46 -32.33 21.71
CA GLY A 152 1.38 -31.25 21.38
C GLY A 152 0.98 -30.44 20.14
N SER A 153 -0.12 -30.81 19.46
CA SER A 153 -0.60 -30.06 18.30
C SER A 153 -1.14 -28.67 18.71
N LEU A 154 -1.07 -27.73 17.77
CA LEU A 154 -1.52 -26.35 17.93
C LEU A 154 -2.46 -25.96 16.79
N THR A 155 -3.65 -25.46 17.12
CA THR A 155 -4.56 -24.85 16.15
C THR A 155 -4.73 -23.36 16.42
N VAL A 156 -4.73 -22.56 15.36
CA VAL A 156 -4.87 -21.11 15.42
C VAL A 156 -6.20 -20.70 14.79
N GLY A 157 -7.09 -20.16 15.61
CA GLY A 157 -8.42 -19.67 15.22
C GLY A 157 -8.58 -18.16 15.39
N ARG A 158 -9.71 -17.63 14.89
CA ARG A 158 -10.08 -16.23 15.09
C ARG A 158 -10.62 -16.00 16.50
N GLY A 159 -10.03 -15.07 17.22
CA GLY A 159 -10.52 -14.57 18.50
C GLY A 159 -11.45 -13.35 18.37
N VAL A 160 -11.66 -12.68 19.51
CA VAL A 160 -12.54 -11.50 19.62
C VAL A 160 -12.03 -10.34 18.76
N LYS A 161 -12.96 -9.66 18.08
CA LYS A 161 -12.65 -8.45 17.30
C LYS A 161 -12.29 -7.28 18.22
N ARG A 162 -11.27 -6.52 17.85
CA ARG A 162 -10.87 -5.31 18.55
C ARG A 162 -10.66 -4.16 17.58
N ARG A 163 -11.03 -2.94 18.00
CA ARG A 163 -10.73 -1.72 17.26
C ARG A 163 -9.24 -1.39 17.37
N GLN A 164 -8.54 -1.34 16.24
CA GLN A 164 -7.13 -0.95 16.12
C GLN A 164 -7.02 0.38 15.36
N LYS A 165 -6.26 1.33 15.91
CA LYS A 165 -5.88 2.57 15.26
C LYS A 165 -4.60 2.36 14.45
N VAL A 166 -4.69 2.42 13.13
CA VAL A 166 -3.53 2.37 12.22
C VAL A 166 -3.11 3.80 11.90
N VAL A 167 -1.89 4.15 12.30
CA VAL A 167 -1.27 5.45 12.04
C VAL A 167 -0.22 5.24 10.95
N THR A 168 -0.50 5.72 9.74
CA THR A 168 0.44 5.67 8.62
C THR A 168 1.19 6.99 8.52
N VAL A 169 2.50 6.97 8.75
CA VAL A 169 3.38 8.13 8.57
C VAL A 169 3.97 8.05 7.17
N TYR A 170 3.64 9.01 6.32
CA TYR A 170 4.25 9.18 5.00
C TYR A 170 5.41 10.15 5.11
N SER A 171 6.58 9.77 4.61
CA SER A 171 7.79 10.60 4.60
C SER A 171 8.44 10.64 3.22
N GLY A 172 8.83 11.82 2.77
CA GLY A 172 9.60 12.03 1.54
C GLY A 172 10.50 13.25 1.63
N THR A 173 11.24 13.51 0.57
CA THR A 173 12.20 14.61 0.49
C THR A 173 12.03 15.32 -0.85
N LEU A 174 11.96 16.64 -0.83
CA LEU A 174 11.99 17.46 -2.04
C LEU A 174 13.36 17.34 -2.72
N PRO A 175 13.42 17.34 -4.07
CA PRO A 175 14.69 17.33 -4.78
C PRO A 175 15.54 18.54 -4.38
N ARG A 176 16.88 18.40 -4.44
CA ARG A 176 17.81 19.48 -4.10
C ARG A 176 17.71 20.63 -5.10
N ASN A 177 17.61 20.29 -6.38
CA ASN A 177 17.47 21.21 -7.50
C ASN A 177 16.14 20.94 -8.21
N PRO A 178 14.99 21.35 -7.64
CA PRO A 178 13.70 21.22 -8.29
C PRO A 178 13.64 22.10 -9.55
N SER A 179 12.94 21.62 -10.59
CA SER A 179 12.49 22.50 -11.66
C SER A 179 11.44 23.49 -11.14
N VAL A 180 11.29 24.64 -11.79
CA VAL A 180 10.30 25.67 -11.43
C VAL A 180 8.90 25.06 -11.35
N THR A 181 8.56 24.13 -12.24
CA THR A 181 7.28 23.41 -12.27
C THR A 181 7.05 22.42 -11.12
N HIS A 182 8.00 22.25 -10.19
CA HIS A 182 7.86 21.27 -9.10
C HIS A 182 6.81 21.72 -8.08
N GLY A 183 5.56 21.25 -8.26
CA GLY A 183 4.39 21.73 -7.51
C GLY A 183 4.51 21.70 -5.98
N TRP A 184 5.13 20.65 -5.41
CA TRP A 184 5.37 20.60 -3.96
C TRP A 184 6.33 21.69 -3.47
N THR A 185 7.36 22.00 -4.26
CA THR A 185 8.31 23.07 -3.93
C THR A 185 7.62 24.42 -4.04
N GLN A 186 6.84 24.63 -5.10
CA GLN A 186 6.06 25.85 -5.24
C GLN A 186 5.12 26.08 -4.05
N LEU A 187 4.32 25.07 -3.68
CA LEU A 187 3.42 25.16 -2.54
C LEU A 187 4.17 25.40 -1.22
N ARG A 188 5.38 24.84 -1.07
CA ARG A 188 6.26 25.10 0.08
C ARG A 188 6.69 26.56 0.14
N ILE A 189 7.17 27.12 -0.96
CA ILE A 189 7.56 28.54 -1.06
C ILE A 189 6.34 29.42 -0.78
N GLY A 190 5.21 29.18 -1.45
CA GLY A 190 3.98 29.96 -1.25
C GLY A 190 3.47 29.90 0.20
N SER A 191 3.55 28.73 0.85
CA SER A 191 3.18 28.62 2.27
C SER A 191 4.10 29.43 3.18
N GLN A 192 5.42 29.38 2.91
CA GLN A 192 6.39 30.17 3.67
C GLN A 192 6.25 31.67 3.41
N ALA A 193 5.93 32.09 2.18
CA ALA A 193 5.69 33.48 1.82
C ALA A 193 4.45 34.04 2.52
N ILE A 194 3.34 33.29 2.57
CA ILE A 194 2.15 33.66 3.34
C ILE A 194 2.47 33.80 4.83
N ARG A 195 3.37 32.97 5.36
CA ARG A 195 3.82 33.05 6.75
C ARG A 195 4.83 34.18 7.01
N GLY A 196 5.38 34.82 5.98
CA GLY A 196 6.46 35.80 6.12
C GLY A 196 7.83 35.21 6.43
N LEU A 197 8.09 33.94 6.07
CA LEU A 197 9.38 33.26 6.26
C LEU A 197 10.16 33.04 4.95
N SER A 198 9.59 33.40 3.80
CA SER A 198 10.25 33.27 2.51
C SER A 198 10.94 34.57 2.10
N ALA A 199 11.98 34.47 1.28
CA ALA A 199 12.61 35.57 0.56
C ALA A 199 11.73 36.12 -0.58
N VAL A 200 10.53 35.58 -0.74
CA VAL A 200 9.49 36.08 -1.64
C VAL A 200 8.31 36.53 -0.79
N GLY A 201 7.85 37.77 -1.01
CA GLY A 201 6.72 38.35 -0.29
C GLY A 201 5.38 37.92 -0.90
N SER A 202 4.36 37.68 -0.07
CA SER A 202 3.02 37.27 -0.54
C SER A 202 2.36 38.25 -1.51
N GLY A 203 2.77 39.53 -1.51
CA GLY A 203 2.32 40.56 -2.45
C GLY A 203 2.98 40.51 -3.83
N GLU A 204 3.98 39.65 -4.06
CA GLU A 204 4.66 39.55 -5.36
C GLU A 204 3.88 38.75 -6.42
N TRP A 205 2.74 38.18 -6.05
CA TRP A 205 1.90 37.45 -6.99
C TRP A 205 0.76 38.32 -7.48
N ALA A 206 0.30 38.02 -8.69
CA ALA A 206 -0.89 38.64 -9.27
C ALA A 206 -2.14 38.33 -8.42
N CYS A 207 -2.25 37.11 -7.90
CA CYS A 207 -3.41 36.70 -7.12
C CYS A 207 -3.17 36.80 -5.60
N PRO A 208 -4.12 37.36 -4.83
CA PRO A 208 -4.02 37.44 -3.38
C PRO A 208 -4.12 36.08 -2.69
N ALA A 209 -3.65 36.02 -1.44
CA ALA A 209 -3.71 34.84 -0.57
C ALA A 209 -4.96 34.93 0.32
#